data_AF-A0A2V8GFE8-F1
#
_entry.id   AF-A0A2V8GFE8-F1
#
_cell.length_a   1.000
_cell.length_b   1.000
_cell.length_c   1.000
_cell.angle_alpha   90.00
_cell.angle_beta   90.00
_cell.angle_gamma   90.00
#
_symmetry.space_group_name_H-M   'P 1'
#
loop_
_entity.id
_entity.type
_entity.pdbx_description
1 polymer ?
#
loop_
_entity_poly.entity_id
_entity_poly.type
_entity_poly.pdbx_seq_one_letter_code
_entity_poly.pdbx_strand_id
1 'polypeptide(L)'
;ADIRWMLTLTAPRVNARMAPYYRKAELDEAAFRRSHKALARALRGGRHLAREPLRRAVQRAGMATDGLRFMFMLIRAELDGVICSGVRQGKQMTYASLDERVPRTKGLTRDEALAEITRRYFVSHGPATVQDFVWWSGLTTTDAKAGLAMVGRHLVHEAIDGKTYWLSPS
;
A
#
# COMPACT_ATOMS: atom_id res chain seq x y z
N ALA A 1 -13.10 -3.10 -0.97
CA ALA A 1 -13.00 -3.39 0.47
C ALA A 1 -11.56 -3.71 0.93
N ASP A 2 -10.61 -4.01 0.03
CA ASP A 2 -9.31 -4.59 0.43
C ASP A 2 -8.16 -3.61 0.73
N ILE A 3 -8.19 -2.42 0.13
CA ILE A 3 -7.08 -1.46 0.18
C ILE A 3 -6.57 -1.20 1.61
N ARG A 4 -7.44 -1.13 2.62
CA ARG A 4 -7.05 -0.77 3.99
C ARG A 4 -6.22 -1.85 4.67
N TRP A 5 -6.64 -3.11 4.60
CA TRP A 5 -5.90 -4.20 5.24
C TRP A 5 -4.60 -4.47 4.46
N MET A 6 -4.61 -4.31 3.13
CA MET A 6 -3.42 -4.45 2.29
C MET A 6 -2.38 -3.38 2.62
N LEU A 7 -2.81 -2.11 2.74
CA LEU A 7 -1.92 -1.02 3.17
C LEU A 7 -1.37 -1.27 4.57
N THR A 8 -2.21 -1.66 5.53
CA THR A 8 -1.78 -1.98 6.90
C THR A 8 -0.71 -3.07 6.92
N LEU A 9 -0.83 -4.09 6.06
CA LEU A 9 0.14 -5.19 5.98
C LEU A 9 1.44 -4.79 5.27
N THR A 10 1.37 -4.04 4.17
CA THR A 10 2.50 -3.84 3.24
C THR A 10 3.21 -2.49 3.41
N ALA A 11 2.50 -1.43 3.82
CA ALA A 11 3.04 -0.09 3.93
C ALA A 11 4.27 0.04 4.86
N PRO A 12 4.35 -0.64 6.02
CA PRO A 12 5.50 -0.52 6.91
C PRO A 12 6.84 -0.84 6.21
N ARG A 13 6.85 -1.87 5.37
CA ARG A 13 8.07 -2.28 4.65
C ARG A 13 8.41 -1.33 3.50
N VAL A 14 7.40 -0.82 2.79
CA VAL A 14 7.60 0.22 1.78
C VAL A 14 8.16 1.49 2.43
N ASN A 15 7.58 1.93 3.55
CA ASN A 15 8.06 3.08 4.31
C ASN A 15 9.50 2.87 4.82
N ALA A 16 9.85 1.68 5.30
CA ALA A 16 11.22 1.35 5.71
C ALA A 16 12.22 1.48 4.54
N ARG A 17 11.86 1.00 3.35
CA ARG A 17 12.68 1.15 2.13
C ARG A 17 12.79 2.62 1.69
N MET A 18 11.74 3.41 1.89
CA MET A 18 11.70 4.83 1.52
C MET A 18 12.40 5.75 2.54
N ALA A 19 12.62 5.29 3.77
CA ALA A 19 13.14 6.10 4.87
C ALA A 19 14.45 6.87 4.56
N PRO A 20 15.46 6.30 3.85
CA PRO A 20 16.65 7.06 3.47
C PRO A 20 16.34 8.26 2.55
N TYR A 21 15.39 8.08 1.63
CA TYR A 21 14.97 9.13 0.69
C TYR A 21 14.18 10.22 1.40
N TYR A 22 13.32 9.85 2.36
CA TYR A 22 12.60 10.79 3.21
C TYR A 22 13.56 11.65 4.04
N ARG A 23 14.59 11.04 4.64
CA ARG A 23 15.64 11.76 5.37
C ARG A 23 16.41 12.72 4.47
N LYS A 24 16.82 12.28 3.28
CA LYS A 24 17.53 13.15 2.30
C LYS A 24 16.66 14.32 1.84
N ALA A 25 15.34 14.13 1.80
CA ALA A 25 14.38 15.18 1.48
C ALA A 25 13.91 15.97 2.71
N GLU A 26 14.52 15.78 3.89
CA GLU A 26 14.17 16.45 5.14
C GLU A 26 12.66 16.35 5.45
N LEU A 27 12.13 15.14 5.31
CA LEU A 27 10.76 14.78 5.67
C LEU A 27 10.78 13.85 6.87
N ASP A 28 10.44 14.39 8.02
CA ASP A 28 10.22 13.66 9.26
C ASP A 28 8.72 13.38 9.48
N GLU A 29 8.38 12.76 10.60
CA GLU A 29 6.98 12.48 10.90
C GLU A 29 6.13 13.73 11.17
N ALA A 30 6.74 14.82 11.64
CA ALA A 30 6.01 16.07 11.78
C ALA A 30 5.61 16.63 10.41
N ALA A 31 6.52 16.57 9.43
CA ALA A 31 6.25 16.95 8.05
C ALA A 31 5.17 16.06 7.42
N PHE A 32 5.20 14.74 7.65
CA PHE A 32 4.15 13.85 7.14
C PHE A 32 2.79 14.13 7.76
N ARG A 33 2.68 14.26 9.09
CA ARG A 33 1.42 14.64 9.75
C ARG A 33 0.86 15.97 9.22
N ARG A 34 1.73 16.96 9.00
CA ARG A 34 1.33 18.27 8.46
C ARG A 34 0.85 18.16 7.02
N SER A 35 1.57 17.42 6.16
CA SER A 35 1.18 17.25 4.77
C SER A 35 -0.10 16.43 4.63
N HIS A 36 -0.30 15.36 5.42
CA HIS A 36 -1.55 14.60 5.49
C HIS A 36 -2.74 15.49 5.85
N LYS A 37 -2.60 16.33 6.88
CA LYS A 37 -3.68 17.27 7.28
C LYS A 37 -4.03 18.23 6.14
N ALA A 38 -3.03 18.73 5.42
CA ALA A 38 -3.23 19.62 4.28
C ALA A 38 -3.93 18.90 3.11
N LEU A 39 -3.47 17.69 2.77
CA LEU A 39 -4.04 16.87 1.69
C LEU A 39 -5.46 16.43 2.00
N ALA A 40 -5.71 15.89 3.20
CA ALA A 40 -7.04 15.50 3.65
C ALA A 40 -8.01 16.70 3.59
N ARG A 41 -7.59 17.88 4.10
CA ARG A 41 -8.38 19.12 4.00
C ARG A 41 -8.67 19.54 2.57
N ALA A 42 -7.72 19.39 1.66
CA ALA A 42 -7.88 19.71 0.25
C ALA A 42 -8.81 18.74 -0.48
N LEU A 43 -8.98 17.51 0.03
CA LEU A 43 -9.78 16.47 -0.62
C LEU A 43 -11.18 16.27 0.00
N ARG A 44 -11.46 16.90 1.14
CA ARG A 44 -12.79 16.83 1.79
C ARG A 44 -13.94 17.17 0.84
N GLY A 45 -15.08 16.52 1.08
CA GLY A 45 -16.34 16.78 0.38
C GLY A 45 -16.43 16.07 -0.97
N GLY A 46 -15.83 14.89 -1.07
CA GLY A 46 -15.84 14.04 -2.27
C GLY A 46 -14.98 14.59 -3.41
N ARG A 47 -13.99 15.44 -3.12
CA ARG A 47 -13.22 16.11 -4.18
C ARG A 47 -12.20 15.17 -4.82
N HIS A 48 -12.05 15.34 -6.13
CA HIS A 48 -11.03 14.67 -6.94
C HIS A 48 -10.09 15.72 -7.51
N LEU A 49 -8.84 15.76 -7.01
CA LEU A 49 -7.89 16.81 -7.36
C LEU A 49 -6.67 16.24 -8.06
N ALA A 50 -6.24 16.90 -9.14
CA ALA A 50 -4.92 16.67 -9.72
C ALA A 50 -3.81 17.13 -8.75
N ARG A 51 -2.55 16.83 -9.12
CA ARG A 51 -1.37 17.10 -8.30
C ARG A 51 -1.20 18.58 -7.94
N GLU A 52 -1.50 19.46 -8.89
CA GLU A 52 -1.17 20.88 -8.76
C GLU A 52 -2.02 21.62 -7.69
N PRO A 53 -3.36 21.46 -7.63
CA PRO A 53 -4.15 21.93 -6.49
C PRO A 53 -3.69 21.37 -5.12
N LEU A 54 -3.26 20.11 -5.06
CA LEU A 54 -2.76 19.49 -3.84
C LEU A 54 -1.41 20.06 -3.41
N ARG A 55 -0.51 20.30 -4.37
CA ARG A 55 0.76 21.00 -4.15
C ARG A 55 0.52 22.37 -3.53
N ARG A 56 -0.40 23.16 -4.10
CA ARG A 56 -0.79 24.46 -3.54
C ARG A 56 -1.40 24.37 -2.15
N ALA A 57 -2.12 23.30 -1.82
CA ALA A 57 -2.65 23.09 -0.48
C ALA A 57 -1.53 22.84 0.55
N VAL A 58 -0.54 22.02 0.19
CA VAL A 58 0.65 21.76 1.02
C VAL A 58 1.50 23.03 1.18
N GLN A 59 1.69 23.81 0.11
CA GLN A 59 2.40 25.10 0.18
C GLN A 59 1.71 26.11 1.10
N ARG A 60 0.37 26.25 0.99
CA ARG A 60 -0.42 27.09 1.92
C ARG A 60 -0.37 26.61 3.36
N ALA A 61 -0.10 25.33 3.57
CA ALA A 61 0.19 24.81 4.89
C ALA A 61 1.61 25.13 5.36
N GLY A 62 2.40 25.93 4.65
CA GLY A 62 3.75 26.38 5.03
C GLY A 62 4.82 25.31 4.82
N MET A 63 4.65 24.43 3.85
CA MET A 63 5.60 23.35 3.55
C MET A 63 6.23 23.53 2.17
N ALA A 64 7.55 23.30 2.11
CA ALA A 64 8.28 23.29 0.86
C ALA A 64 7.93 22.04 0.02
N THR A 65 7.71 22.24 -1.28
CA THR A 65 7.26 21.21 -2.23
C THR A 65 8.21 20.99 -3.41
N ASP A 66 9.38 21.60 -3.34
CA ASP A 66 10.46 21.51 -4.32
C ASP A 66 10.99 20.07 -4.49
N GLY A 67 11.69 19.85 -5.61
CA GLY A 67 12.27 18.56 -5.98
C GLY A 67 11.28 17.40 -5.84
N LEU A 68 11.72 16.36 -5.10
CA LEU A 68 10.92 15.16 -4.84
C LEU A 68 10.10 15.24 -3.54
N ARG A 69 10.16 16.34 -2.77
CA ARG A 69 9.48 16.45 -1.47
C ARG A 69 7.99 16.19 -1.59
N PHE A 70 7.34 16.87 -2.53
CA PHE A 70 5.90 16.70 -2.76
C PHE A 70 5.55 15.28 -3.20
N MET A 71 6.41 14.64 -3.99
CA MET A 71 6.23 13.24 -4.38
C MET A 71 6.27 12.30 -3.19
N PHE A 72 7.25 12.46 -2.30
CA PHE A 72 7.35 11.66 -1.09
C PHE A 72 6.18 11.88 -0.13
N MET A 73 5.66 13.11 -0.04
CA MET A 73 4.44 13.39 0.73
C MET A 73 3.22 12.66 0.15
N LEU A 74 3.06 12.62 -1.18
CA LEU A 74 1.97 11.87 -1.82
C LEU A 74 2.12 10.36 -1.60
N ILE A 75 3.31 9.80 -1.82
CA ILE A 75 3.59 8.37 -1.59
C ILE A 75 3.28 8.01 -0.14
N ARG A 76 3.76 8.81 0.81
CA ARG A 76 3.51 8.55 2.23
C ARG A 76 2.02 8.68 2.59
N ALA A 77 1.31 9.64 1.98
CA ALA A 77 -0.14 9.79 2.18
C ALA A 77 -0.96 8.63 1.61
N GLU A 78 -0.53 8.02 0.50
CA GLU A 78 -1.16 6.82 -0.05
C GLU A 78 -0.89 5.60 0.84
N LEU A 79 0.36 5.42 1.27
CA LEU A 79 0.77 4.31 2.15
C LEU A 79 0.08 4.36 3.51
N ASP A 80 -0.07 5.56 4.07
CA ASP A 80 -0.74 5.77 5.35
C ASP A 80 -2.28 5.86 5.20
N GLY A 81 -2.81 5.63 3.99
CA GLY A 81 -4.26 5.54 3.74
C GLY A 81 -5.01 6.86 3.86
N VAL A 82 -4.34 8.00 3.72
CA VAL A 82 -4.96 9.33 3.74
C VAL A 82 -5.61 9.65 2.39
N ILE A 83 -4.92 9.31 1.31
CA ILE A 83 -5.38 9.55 -0.06
C ILE A 83 -5.34 8.26 -0.88
N CYS A 84 -6.07 8.24 -1.98
CA CYS A 84 -6.02 7.19 -2.99
C CYS A 84 -6.25 7.79 -4.38
N SER A 85 -6.20 6.95 -5.43
CA SER A 85 -6.55 7.37 -6.79
C SER A 85 -7.97 7.96 -6.85
N GLY A 86 -8.10 9.11 -7.48
CA GLY A 86 -9.35 9.82 -7.74
C GLY A 86 -10.00 9.44 -9.07
N VAL A 87 -11.13 10.06 -9.41
CA VAL A 87 -11.75 9.92 -10.74
C VAL A 87 -10.93 10.73 -11.73
N ARG A 88 -10.54 10.11 -12.85
CA ARG A 88 -9.72 10.77 -13.86
C ARG A 88 -10.45 11.97 -14.47
N GLN A 89 -9.71 13.03 -14.73
CA GLN A 89 -10.18 14.19 -15.48
C GLN A 89 -9.63 14.09 -16.91
N GLY A 90 -10.39 13.45 -17.79
CA GLY A 90 -9.89 13.03 -19.10
C GLY A 90 -8.69 12.08 -18.97
N LYS A 91 -7.53 12.47 -19.51
CA LYS A 91 -6.27 11.70 -19.37
C LYS A 91 -5.55 11.95 -18.04
N GLN A 92 -5.92 12.97 -17.28
CA GLN A 92 -5.22 13.38 -16.07
C GLN A 92 -5.59 12.47 -14.88
N MET A 93 -4.57 11.96 -14.19
CA MET A 93 -4.74 11.27 -12.90
C MET A 93 -5.02 12.28 -11.79
N THR A 94 -5.91 11.90 -10.87
CA THR A 94 -6.31 12.69 -9.70
C THR A 94 -6.19 11.85 -8.43
N TYR A 95 -6.35 12.50 -7.28
CA TYR A 95 -6.38 11.88 -5.96
C TYR A 95 -7.71 12.22 -5.27
N ALA A 96 -8.11 11.35 -4.34
CA ALA A 96 -9.30 11.48 -3.52
C ALA A 96 -8.99 11.09 -2.07
N SER A 97 -9.83 11.53 -1.13
CA SER A 97 -9.81 11.03 0.24
C SER A 97 -10.13 9.52 0.24
N LEU A 98 -9.28 8.70 0.85
CA LEU A 98 -9.57 7.26 0.97
C LEU A 98 -10.82 7.02 1.82
N ASP A 99 -10.98 7.80 2.89
CA ASP A 99 -12.09 7.67 3.83
C ASP A 99 -13.45 8.03 3.23
N GLU A 100 -13.50 8.94 2.27
CA GLU A 100 -14.75 9.30 1.60
C GLU A 100 -15.04 8.40 0.39
N ARG A 101 -14.00 7.84 -0.26
CA ARG A 101 -14.17 7.02 -1.47
C ARG A 101 -14.40 5.54 -1.17
N VAL A 102 -13.80 5.01 -0.11
CA VAL A 102 -13.83 3.58 0.19
C VAL A 102 -14.48 3.35 1.55
N PRO A 103 -15.63 2.64 1.59
CA PRO A 103 -16.30 2.30 2.84
C PRO A 103 -15.32 1.70 3.85
N ARG A 104 -15.49 2.10 5.12
CA ARG A 104 -14.76 1.45 6.20
C ARG A 104 -15.22 0.00 6.32
N THR A 105 -14.27 -0.90 6.34
CA THR A 105 -14.50 -2.33 6.54
C THR A 105 -13.88 -2.75 7.87
N LYS A 106 -14.33 -3.89 8.40
CA LYS A 106 -13.68 -4.51 9.56
C LYS A 106 -12.20 -4.73 9.23
N GLY A 107 -11.32 -4.24 10.10
CA GLY A 107 -9.89 -4.47 9.97
C GLY A 107 -9.56 -5.94 10.16
N LEU A 108 -8.54 -6.41 9.47
CA LEU A 108 -7.90 -7.69 9.75
C LEU A 108 -6.75 -7.45 10.72
N THR A 109 -6.54 -8.39 11.64
CA THR A 109 -5.27 -8.52 12.34
C THR A 109 -4.16 -8.79 11.32
N ARG A 110 -2.90 -8.61 11.74
CA ARG A 110 -1.76 -8.85 10.86
C ARG A 110 -1.74 -10.28 10.33
N ASP A 111 -2.01 -11.26 11.18
CA ASP A 111 -1.99 -12.68 10.80
C ASP A 111 -3.15 -13.04 9.88
N GLU A 112 -4.36 -12.51 10.14
CA GLU A 112 -5.49 -12.67 9.22
C GLU A 112 -5.20 -12.06 7.84
N ALA A 113 -4.61 -10.86 7.80
CA ALA A 113 -4.23 -10.20 6.56
C ALA A 113 -3.16 -11.00 5.80
N LEU A 114 -2.17 -11.54 6.52
CA LEU A 114 -1.09 -12.34 5.95
C LEU A 114 -1.61 -13.66 5.37
N ALA A 115 -2.42 -14.39 6.13
CA ALA A 115 -3.09 -15.59 5.65
C ALA A 115 -3.93 -15.30 4.40
N GLU A 116 -4.72 -14.23 4.42
CA GLU A 116 -5.61 -13.90 3.31
C GLU A 116 -4.86 -13.52 2.04
N ILE A 117 -3.81 -12.68 2.11
CA ILE A 117 -3.02 -12.35 0.91
C ILE A 117 -2.26 -13.56 0.36
N THR A 118 -1.72 -14.41 1.24
CA THR A 118 -1.02 -15.63 0.83
C THR A 118 -1.96 -16.59 0.12
N ARG A 119 -3.14 -16.85 0.69
CA ARG A 119 -4.15 -17.72 0.08
C ARG A 119 -4.59 -17.19 -1.28
N ARG A 120 -4.96 -15.90 -1.36
CA ARG A 120 -5.40 -15.28 -2.62
C ARG A 120 -4.33 -15.36 -3.69
N TYR A 121 -3.06 -15.11 -3.34
CA TYR A 121 -1.96 -15.19 -4.28
C TYR A 121 -1.83 -16.59 -4.88
N PHE A 122 -1.67 -17.63 -4.06
CA PHE A 122 -1.45 -18.99 -4.56
C PHE A 122 -2.67 -19.61 -5.26
N VAL A 123 -3.88 -19.18 -4.90
CA VAL A 123 -5.10 -19.58 -5.62
C VAL A 123 -5.17 -18.95 -7.02
N SER A 124 -4.68 -17.73 -7.21
CA SER A 124 -4.81 -16.99 -8.48
C SER A 124 -3.57 -17.00 -9.37
N HIS A 125 -2.39 -17.23 -8.80
CA HIS A 125 -1.09 -17.20 -9.48
C HIS A 125 -0.34 -18.53 -9.38
N GLY A 126 -0.94 -19.56 -8.75
CA GLY A 126 -0.37 -20.89 -8.71
C GLY A 126 -0.34 -21.56 -10.09
N PRO A 127 0.60 -22.50 -10.35
CA PRO A 127 1.66 -22.96 -9.47
C PRO A 127 2.76 -21.91 -9.27
N ALA A 128 3.07 -21.58 -8.00
CA ALA A 128 4.08 -20.57 -7.66
C ALA A 128 4.91 -20.98 -6.45
N THR A 129 6.15 -20.49 -6.37
CA THR A 129 7.04 -20.73 -5.22
C THR A 129 6.87 -19.67 -4.13
N VAL A 130 7.41 -19.94 -2.95
CA VAL A 130 7.53 -18.93 -1.88
C VAL A 130 8.29 -17.70 -2.35
N GLN A 131 9.29 -17.87 -3.22
CA GLN A 131 10.12 -16.77 -3.70
C GLN A 131 9.35 -15.87 -4.68
N ASP A 132 8.48 -16.46 -5.52
CA ASP A 132 7.60 -15.70 -6.40
C ASP A 132 6.63 -14.84 -5.58
N PHE A 133 6.07 -15.41 -4.50
CA PHE A 133 5.20 -14.67 -3.59
C PHE A 133 5.92 -13.53 -2.86
N VAL A 134 7.14 -13.77 -2.37
CA VAL A 134 7.98 -12.74 -1.74
C VAL A 134 8.27 -11.60 -2.71
N TRP A 135 8.65 -11.93 -3.95
CA TRP A 135 8.93 -10.95 -4.98
C TRP A 135 7.69 -10.12 -5.33
N TRP A 136 6.53 -10.77 -5.50
CA TRP A 136 5.27 -10.12 -5.86
C TRP A 136 4.70 -9.25 -4.73
N SER A 137 4.62 -9.79 -3.51
CA SER A 137 4.01 -9.09 -2.37
C SER A 137 4.90 -8.00 -1.78
N GLY A 138 6.21 -8.13 -2.00
CA GLY A 138 7.21 -7.33 -1.33
C GLY A 138 7.33 -7.61 0.17
N LEU A 139 6.70 -8.66 0.71
CA LEU A 139 6.81 -9.08 2.12
C LEU A 139 8.16 -9.76 2.40
N THR A 140 8.42 -10.10 3.67
CA THR A 140 9.62 -10.87 4.03
C THR A 140 9.42 -12.36 3.73
N THR A 141 10.52 -13.10 3.56
CA THR A 141 10.46 -14.57 3.49
C THR A 141 9.85 -15.18 4.74
N THR A 142 10.09 -14.58 5.92
CA THR A 142 9.47 -15.00 7.19
C THR A 142 7.95 -14.86 7.14
N ASP A 143 7.45 -13.72 6.67
CA ASP A 143 6.01 -13.50 6.49
C ASP A 143 5.42 -14.47 5.48
N ALA A 144 6.09 -14.67 4.34
CA ALA A 144 5.62 -15.61 3.32
C ALA A 144 5.49 -17.04 3.85
N LYS A 145 6.47 -17.51 4.63
CA LYS A 145 6.44 -18.82 5.28
C LYS A 145 5.35 -18.90 6.35
N ALA A 146 5.17 -17.85 7.16
CA ALA A 146 4.13 -17.81 8.19
C ALA A 146 2.72 -17.86 7.56
N GLY A 147 2.48 -17.09 6.50
CA GLY A 147 1.22 -17.14 5.74
C GLY A 147 0.95 -18.53 5.17
N LEU A 148 1.96 -19.16 4.55
CA LEU A 148 1.84 -20.53 4.03
C LEU A 148 1.58 -21.56 5.14
N ALA A 149 2.19 -21.42 6.31
CA ALA A 149 1.89 -22.30 7.44
C ALA A 149 0.43 -22.18 7.90
N MET A 150 -0.17 -20.99 7.83
CA MET A 150 -1.58 -20.76 8.19
C MET A 150 -2.55 -21.32 7.15
N VAL A 151 -2.24 -21.25 5.86
CA VAL A 151 -3.19 -21.58 4.78
C VAL A 151 -2.82 -22.82 3.98
N GLY A 152 -1.67 -23.44 4.25
CA GLY A 152 -1.14 -24.55 3.46
C GLY A 152 -2.08 -25.76 3.39
N ARG A 153 -2.89 -26.00 4.43
CA ARG A 153 -3.94 -27.05 4.41
C ARG A 153 -5.05 -26.81 3.37
N HIS A 154 -5.16 -25.59 2.85
CA HIS A 154 -6.13 -25.19 1.83
C HIS A 154 -5.49 -25.08 0.45
N LEU A 155 -4.23 -25.47 0.30
CA LEU A 155 -3.47 -25.42 -0.95
C LEU A 155 -2.90 -26.81 -1.24
N VAL A 156 -2.67 -27.09 -2.52
CA VAL A 156 -1.89 -28.25 -2.96
C VAL A 156 -0.46 -27.79 -3.19
N HIS A 157 0.51 -28.68 -2.99
CA HIS A 157 1.90 -28.42 -3.31
C HIS A 157 2.55 -29.58 -4.05
N GLU A 158 3.42 -29.25 -4.98
CA GLU A 158 4.17 -30.20 -5.80
C GLU A 158 5.66 -29.87 -5.77
N ALA A 159 6.49 -30.91 -5.76
CA ALA A 159 7.94 -30.77 -5.85
C ALA A 159 8.38 -31.00 -7.30
N ILE A 160 8.90 -29.95 -7.94
CA ILE A 160 9.42 -29.99 -9.32
C ILE A 160 10.85 -29.46 -9.28
N ASP A 161 11.81 -30.25 -9.76
CA ASP A 161 13.24 -29.90 -9.80
C ASP A 161 13.79 -29.35 -8.47
N GLY A 162 13.38 -29.95 -7.35
CA GLY A 162 13.82 -29.57 -6.01
C GLY A 162 13.17 -28.27 -5.47
N LYS A 163 12.19 -27.71 -6.17
CA LYS A 163 11.40 -26.55 -5.72
C LYS A 163 9.97 -26.96 -5.37
N THR A 164 9.44 -26.38 -4.31
CA THR A 164 8.03 -26.55 -3.92
C THR A 164 7.17 -25.46 -4.56
N TYR A 165 6.24 -25.88 -5.40
CA TYR A 165 5.21 -25.04 -6.00
C TYR A 165 3.89 -25.23 -5.27
N TRP A 166 3.18 -24.13 -5.01
CA TRP A 166 1.87 -24.10 -4.35
C TRP A 166 0.80 -23.63 -5.32
N LEU A 167 -0.39 -24.24 -5.26
CA LEU A 167 -1.51 -23.96 -6.15
C LEU A 167 -2.87 -24.21 -5.47
N SER A 168 -3.93 -23.71 -6.10
CA SER A 168 -5.30 -24.02 -5.68
C SER A 168 -5.56 -25.53 -5.73
N PRO A 169 -6.33 -26.09 -4.79
CA PRO A 169 -6.98 -27.39 -4.98
C PRO A 169 -7.84 -27.34 -6.25
N SER A 170 -7.91 -28.47 -6.96
CA SER A 170 -8.83 -28.67 -8.09
C SER A 170 -10.29 -28.70 -7.64
#